data_AF-A0A2X0SMB8-F1
#
_entry.id   AF-A0A2X0SMB8-F1
#
_cell.length_a   1.000
_cell.length_b   1.000
_cell.length_c   1.000
_cell.angle_alpha   90.00
_cell.angle_beta   90.00
_cell.angle_gamma   90.00
#
_symmetry.space_group_name_H-M   'P 1'
#
loop_
_entity.id
_entity.type
_entity.pdbx_description
1 polymer ?
#
loop_
_entity_poly.entity_id
_entity_poly.type
_entity_poly.pdbx_seq_one_letter_code
_entity_poly.pdbx_strand_id
1 'polypeptide(L)'
;MIFEVFSYWNIRELELVFNAVAAIVGSGDYLGLLRTLALVGLLAMAMAVLAGFSQLPDFGRWVIMLALFNAMLLVPKVNVVITDRTGTQPSVTVANVPIGLAAFAHSISHIGDWLTRSFETTFSLPADIQFRTNGTLFGHRVQQEVLHTKFDNSILTGNLLEFYRECVIPEYSTGFVVASDLAKSNDIWTYLSGKTNPGRLVTIRTIPGVPVPTATDAYGCDVAYTYLTAQIVAVNTQQMNMLGRRLYPGLPTAAANAAVQGAIQTSTNYMLGVSTTALDATKQAAMSNFMIDAQYMLPAQLGDAASASANLGQAQAIRSTSESYKMMAKMAESTMPKVKNIVEIVQYSVFPIILLLVLLAGHKGGLVLKAYVMSLVWVQLWPPLYAVMHLVMTMHAQDLAAMTGGLGLSMSQYSLVNNAYISDEAIAGMIAATAIPAIAAAIVKGGDVGAQAIAGMVSPARESERIASGMSSGNLQMGNASLGNQSFDTMSGLQHNTRPTIRQGGFESTAQDGVKRFNGRSKKREG
;
A
#
# COMPACT_ATOMS: atom_id res chain seq x y z
N MET A 1 16.25 -28.39 -24.11
CA MET A 1 15.90 -28.25 -22.67
C MET A 1 15.16 -26.93 -22.50
N ILE A 2 14.07 -26.95 -21.73
CA ILE A 2 13.24 -25.78 -21.46
C ILE A 2 13.40 -25.46 -19.98
N PHE A 3 13.72 -24.21 -19.64
CA PHE A 3 13.84 -23.74 -18.27
C PHE A 3 12.62 -22.88 -17.93
N GLU A 4 11.95 -23.16 -16.82
CA GLU A 4 10.77 -22.40 -16.40
C GLU A 4 11.15 -21.39 -15.29
N VAL A 5 10.78 -20.13 -15.45
CA VAL A 5 11.03 -19.06 -14.47
C VAL A 5 9.70 -18.52 -13.98
N PHE A 6 9.51 -18.51 -12.66
CA PHE A 6 8.31 -17.97 -12.05
C PHE A 6 8.40 -16.45 -11.86
N SER A 7 7.34 -15.76 -12.29
CA SER A 7 7.21 -14.31 -12.19
C SER A 7 5.99 -13.91 -11.35
N TYR A 8 6.05 -12.73 -10.75
CA TYR A 8 4.96 -12.15 -9.98
C TYR A 8 4.72 -10.72 -10.49
N TRP A 9 3.71 -10.53 -11.33
CA TRP A 9 3.33 -9.21 -11.86
C TRP A 9 4.42 -8.51 -12.71
N ASN A 10 5.36 -9.26 -13.30
CA ASN A 10 6.49 -8.71 -14.08
C ASN A 10 6.90 -9.51 -15.33
N ILE A 11 5.96 -10.23 -15.97
CA ILE A 11 6.28 -11.07 -17.15
C ILE A 11 6.88 -10.25 -18.28
N ARG A 12 6.24 -9.14 -18.63
CA ARG A 12 6.64 -8.30 -19.76
C ARG A 12 8.05 -7.74 -19.56
N GLU A 13 8.36 -7.32 -18.35
CA GLU A 13 9.67 -6.79 -18.00
C GLU A 13 10.74 -7.88 -18.06
N LEU A 14 10.46 -9.08 -17.53
CA LEU A 14 11.38 -10.21 -17.61
C LEU A 14 11.60 -10.67 -19.06
N GLU A 15 10.55 -10.69 -19.88
CA GLU A 15 10.64 -10.99 -21.31
C GLU A 15 11.63 -10.05 -22.02
N LEU A 16 11.49 -8.74 -21.79
CA LEU A 16 12.38 -7.73 -22.36
C LEU A 16 13.83 -7.92 -21.90
N VAL A 17 14.05 -8.24 -20.62
CA VAL A 17 15.40 -8.46 -20.06
C VAL A 17 16.05 -9.70 -20.65
N PHE A 18 15.35 -10.84 -20.69
CA PHE A 18 15.91 -12.06 -21.26
C PHE A 18 16.21 -11.91 -22.76
N ASN A 19 15.33 -11.22 -23.50
CA ASN A 19 15.58 -10.88 -24.91
C ASN A 19 16.80 -9.97 -25.07
N ALA A 20 16.93 -8.93 -24.23
CA ALA A 20 18.08 -8.02 -24.26
C ALA A 20 19.39 -8.75 -23.94
N VAL A 21 19.42 -9.61 -22.92
CA VAL A 21 20.60 -10.41 -22.56
C VAL A 21 20.96 -11.38 -23.70
N ALA A 22 19.97 -12.05 -24.30
CA ALA A 22 20.19 -12.94 -25.43
C ALA A 22 20.79 -12.18 -26.63
N ALA A 23 20.33 -10.96 -26.91
CA ALA A 23 20.87 -10.10 -27.97
C ALA A 23 22.30 -9.64 -27.68
N ILE A 24 22.60 -9.19 -26.45
CA ILE A 24 23.94 -8.74 -26.05
C ILE A 24 24.95 -9.88 -26.15
N VAL A 25 24.66 -11.02 -25.52
CA VAL A 25 25.57 -12.18 -25.49
C VAL A 25 25.68 -12.83 -26.88
N GLY A 26 24.65 -12.70 -27.71
CA GLY A 26 24.67 -13.14 -29.10
C GLY A 26 25.42 -12.21 -30.07
N SER A 27 25.77 -11.00 -29.65
CA SER A 27 26.42 -10.00 -30.53
C SER A 27 27.89 -10.35 -30.83
N GLY A 28 28.32 -10.00 -32.04
CA GLY A 28 29.73 -10.15 -32.44
C GLY A 28 30.68 -9.31 -31.59
N ASP A 29 30.23 -8.14 -31.15
CA ASP A 29 31.00 -7.23 -30.31
C ASP A 29 31.25 -7.83 -28.91
N TYR A 30 30.24 -8.48 -28.32
CA TYR A 30 30.42 -9.16 -27.03
C TYR A 30 31.39 -10.34 -27.14
N LEU A 31 31.31 -11.13 -28.22
CA LEU A 31 32.29 -12.18 -28.49
C LEU A 31 33.70 -11.62 -28.75
N GLY A 32 33.80 -10.48 -29.43
CA GLY A 32 35.04 -9.74 -29.63
C GLY A 32 35.65 -9.30 -28.30
N LEU A 33 34.85 -8.67 -27.44
CA LEU A 33 35.23 -8.26 -26.08
C LEU A 33 35.68 -9.46 -25.22
N LEU A 34 34.99 -10.59 -25.35
CA LEU A 34 35.35 -11.80 -24.63
C LEU A 34 36.72 -12.34 -25.07
N ARG A 35 37.00 -12.34 -26.38
CA ARG A 35 38.30 -12.74 -26.93
C ARG A 35 39.42 -11.79 -26.52
N THR A 36 39.19 -10.48 -26.57
CA THR A 36 40.21 -9.50 -26.15
C THR A 36 40.49 -9.59 -24.65
N LEU A 37 39.46 -9.73 -23.81
CA LEU A 37 39.65 -9.94 -22.37
C LEU A 37 40.37 -11.25 -22.06
N ALA A 38 40.07 -12.33 -22.78
CA ALA A 38 40.79 -13.59 -22.62
C ALA A 38 42.28 -13.46 -23.00
N LEU A 39 42.60 -12.76 -24.11
CA LEU A 39 43.98 -12.50 -24.52
C LEU A 39 44.73 -11.62 -23.51
N VAL A 40 44.12 -10.51 -23.08
CA VAL A 40 44.71 -9.61 -22.08
C VAL A 40 44.90 -10.31 -20.75
N GLY A 41 43.90 -11.10 -20.29
CA GLY A 41 44.01 -11.88 -19.07
C GLY A 41 45.12 -12.92 -19.13
N LEU A 42 45.29 -13.59 -20.28
CA LEU A 42 46.35 -14.57 -20.49
C LEU A 42 47.73 -13.90 -20.46
N LEU A 43 47.90 -12.76 -21.15
CA LEU A 43 49.15 -11.99 -21.12
C LEU A 43 49.47 -11.46 -19.72
N ALA A 44 48.47 -10.93 -19.00
CA ALA A 44 48.63 -10.40 -17.66
C ALA A 44 49.07 -11.51 -16.67
N MET A 45 48.43 -12.67 -16.72
CA MET A 45 48.80 -13.80 -15.86
C MET A 45 50.17 -14.38 -16.26
N ALA A 46 50.51 -14.42 -17.55
CA ALA A 46 51.84 -14.85 -17.99
C ALA A 46 52.94 -13.91 -17.46
N MET A 47 52.74 -12.59 -17.54
CA MET A 47 53.65 -11.60 -16.96
C MET A 47 53.73 -11.70 -15.44
N ALA A 48 52.61 -11.94 -14.75
CA ALA A 48 52.58 -12.10 -13.30
C ALA A 48 53.37 -13.33 -12.83
N VAL A 49 53.39 -14.41 -13.62
CA VAL A 49 54.23 -15.60 -13.35
C VAL A 49 55.70 -15.27 -13.58
N LEU A 50 56.03 -14.63 -14.70
CA LEU A 50 57.41 -14.25 -15.03
C LEU A 50 58.01 -13.25 -14.03
N ALA A 51 57.20 -12.35 -13.48
CA ALA A 51 57.58 -11.36 -12.47
C ALA A 51 57.60 -11.92 -11.03
N GLY A 52 57.28 -13.21 -10.84
CA GLY A 52 57.31 -13.86 -9.51
C GLY A 52 56.12 -13.52 -8.59
N PHE A 53 55.12 -12.78 -9.07
CA PHE A 53 53.91 -12.44 -8.29
C PHE A 53 52.89 -13.59 -8.23
N SER A 54 53.02 -14.62 -9.07
CA SER A 54 52.11 -15.77 -9.11
C SER A 54 52.84 -17.06 -9.51
N GLN A 55 52.30 -18.22 -9.13
CA GLN A 55 52.92 -19.50 -9.42
C GLN A 55 52.41 -20.08 -10.75
N LEU A 56 53.23 -20.86 -11.45
CA LEU A 56 52.86 -21.60 -12.69
C LEU A 56 51.55 -22.42 -12.56
N PRO A 57 51.25 -23.10 -11.43
CA PRO A 57 49.98 -23.79 -11.24
C PRO A 57 48.75 -22.87 -11.26
N ASP A 58 48.89 -21.62 -10.81
CA ASP A 58 47.78 -20.66 -10.77
C ASP A 58 47.44 -20.13 -12.17
N PHE A 59 48.44 -20.02 -13.05
CA PHE A 59 48.24 -19.76 -14.47
C PHE A 59 47.43 -20.88 -15.15
N GLY A 60 47.84 -22.14 -14.93
CA GLY A 60 47.10 -23.29 -15.47
C GLY A 60 45.66 -23.37 -14.96
N ARG A 61 45.44 -23.17 -13.65
CA ARG A 61 44.10 -23.11 -13.05
C ARG A 61 43.25 -21.98 -13.63
N TRP A 62 43.84 -20.81 -13.89
CA TRP A 62 43.14 -19.67 -14.48
C TRP A 62 42.64 -20.01 -15.91
N VAL A 63 43.49 -20.59 -16.76
CA VAL A 63 43.11 -20.97 -18.14
C VAL A 63 42.01 -22.05 -18.14
N ILE A 64 42.14 -23.07 -17.30
CA ILE A 64 41.14 -24.14 -17.18
C ILE A 64 39.79 -23.57 -16.70
N MET A 65 39.79 -22.72 -15.67
CA MET A 65 38.57 -22.10 -15.16
C MET A 65 37.93 -21.16 -16.19
N LEU A 66 38.73 -20.42 -16.96
CA LEU A 66 38.24 -19.58 -18.05
C LEU A 66 37.51 -20.42 -19.11
N ALA A 67 38.13 -21.54 -19.53
CA ALA A 67 37.53 -22.45 -20.50
C ALA A 67 36.23 -23.08 -19.96
N LEU A 68 36.23 -23.54 -18.69
CA LEU A 68 35.07 -24.13 -18.04
C LEU A 68 33.91 -23.14 -17.90
N PHE A 69 34.15 -21.92 -17.39
CA PHE A 69 33.09 -20.93 -17.21
C PHE A 69 32.51 -20.48 -18.56
N ASN A 70 33.35 -20.30 -19.57
CA ASN A 70 32.88 -19.93 -20.90
C ASN A 70 32.04 -21.07 -21.55
N ALA A 71 32.58 -22.30 -21.54
CA ALA A 71 31.92 -23.45 -22.15
C ALA A 71 30.61 -23.84 -21.44
N MET A 72 30.54 -23.65 -20.11
CA MET A 72 29.37 -24.06 -19.34
C MET A 72 28.29 -22.98 -19.24
N LEU A 73 28.64 -21.71 -19.00
CA LEU A 73 27.62 -20.67 -18.74
C LEU A 73 27.16 -19.93 -20.00
N LEU A 74 28.01 -19.80 -21.01
CA LEU A 74 27.77 -18.89 -22.13
C LEU A 74 27.46 -19.59 -23.46
N VAL A 75 28.19 -20.65 -23.77
CA VAL A 75 28.09 -21.33 -25.06
C VAL A 75 26.73 -22.00 -25.27
N PRO A 76 26.15 -22.73 -24.31
CA PRO A 76 24.86 -23.38 -24.50
C PRO A 76 23.73 -22.35 -24.39
N LYS A 77 22.90 -22.26 -25.43
CA LYS A 77 21.70 -21.42 -25.47
C LYS A 77 20.45 -22.26 -25.26
N VAL A 78 19.52 -21.76 -24.47
CA VAL A 78 18.30 -22.48 -24.08
C VAL A 78 17.07 -21.58 -24.20
N ASN A 79 15.90 -22.20 -24.22
CA ASN A 79 14.62 -21.50 -24.21
C ASN A 79 14.11 -21.40 -22.77
N VAL A 80 13.68 -20.20 -22.38
CA VAL A 80 13.12 -19.89 -21.06
C VAL A 80 11.63 -19.65 -21.20
N VAL A 81 10.82 -20.33 -20.39
CA VAL A 81 9.38 -20.09 -20.27
C VAL A 81 9.16 -19.29 -19.00
N ILE A 82 8.56 -18.11 -19.12
CA ILE A 82 8.19 -17.25 -18.00
C ILE A 82 6.73 -17.53 -17.69
N THR A 83 6.47 -18.01 -16.48
CA THR A 83 5.12 -18.41 -16.02
C THR A 83 4.65 -17.48 -14.91
N ASP A 84 3.48 -16.86 -15.11
CA ASP A 84 2.82 -16.07 -14.07
C ASP A 84 2.33 -16.97 -12.94
N ARG A 85 2.69 -16.66 -11.70
CA ARG A 85 2.10 -17.34 -10.54
C ARG A 85 0.82 -16.68 -10.05
N THR A 86 0.50 -15.47 -10.52
CA THR A 86 -0.70 -14.73 -10.10
C THR A 86 -1.90 -15.04 -11.00
N GLY A 87 -1.67 -15.67 -12.16
CA GLY A 87 -2.70 -16.10 -13.10
C GLY A 87 -3.29 -14.95 -13.93
N THR A 88 -2.62 -13.80 -13.97
CA THR A 88 -3.15 -12.60 -14.64
C THR A 88 -2.73 -12.48 -16.10
N GLN A 89 -1.61 -13.11 -16.47
CA GLN A 89 -1.07 -13.07 -17.82
C GLN A 89 -0.68 -14.48 -18.31
N PRO A 90 -0.81 -14.74 -19.63
CA PRO A 90 -0.37 -16.01 -20.21
C PRO A 90 1.16 -16.15 -20.12
N SER A 91 1.65 -17.39 -20.13
CA SER A 91 3.09 -17.66 -20.14
C SER A 91 3.73 -17.24 -21.46
N VAL A 92 4.96 -16.74 -21.38
CA VAL A 92 5.72 -16.22 -22.53
C VAL A 92 7.05 -16.97 -22.65
N THR A 93 7.47 -17.28 -23.87
CA THR A 93 8.70 -18.04 -24.13
C THR A 93 9.76 -17.16 -24.79
N VAL A 94 10.94 -17.09 -24.20
CA VAL A 94 12.11 -16.37 -24.74
C VAL A 94 13.18 -17.35 -25.19
N ALA A 95 13.62 -17.22 -26.44
CA ALA A 95 14.63 -18.10 -27.03
C ALA A 95 16.05 -17.54 -26.86
N ASN A 96 17.06 -18.40 -27.05
CA ASN A 96 18.48 -18.03 -27.14
C ASN A 96 19.11 -17.42 -25.87
N VAL A 97 18.55 -17.70 -24.70
CA VAL A 97 19.11 -17.23 -23.42
C VAL A 97 20.33 -18.08 -23.04
N PRO A 98 21.45 -17.48 -22.58
CA PRO A 98 22.59 -18.24 -22.07
C PRO A 98 22.19 -19.16 -20.91
N ILE A 99 22.61 -20.42 -20.95
CA ILE A 99 22.21 -21.43 -19.96
C ILE A 99 22.59 -21.01 -18.53
N GLY A 100 23.67 -20.25 -18.34
CA GLY A 100 24.07 -19.76 -17.03
C GLY A 100 22.96 -18.93 -16.38
N LEU A 101 22.44 -17.95 -17.10
CA LEU A 101 21.34 -17.12 -16.61
C LEU A 101 20.06 -17.94 -16.44
N ALA A 102 19.72 -18.76 -17.44
CA ALA A 102 18.51 -19.57 -17.41
C ALA A 102 18.47 -20.57 -16.25
N ALA A 103 19.59 -21.25 -15.97
CA ALA A 103 19.68 -22.23 -14.90
C ALA A 103 19.59 -21.57 -13.52
N PHE A 104 20.26 -20.42 -13.30
CA PHE A 104 20.14 -19.69 -12.03
C PHE A 104 18.75 -19.10 -11.85
N ALA A 105 18.18 -18.47 -12.88
CA ALA A 105 16.82 -17.92 -12.81
C ALA A 105 15.79 -19.02 -12.52
N HIS A 106 15.88 -20.18 -13.18
CA HIS A 106 15.01 -21.33 -12.95
C HIS A 106 15.13 -21.85 -11.51
N SER A 107 16.35 -22.17 -11.07
CA SER A 107 16.58 -22.79 -9.76
C SER A 107 16.14 -21.88 -8.61
N ILE A 108 16.51 -20.60 -8.67
CA ILE A 108 16.29 -19.67 -7.57
C ILE A 108 14.81 -19.21 -7.55
N SER A 109 14.16 -19.07 -8.71
CA SER A 109 12.71 -18.79 -8.75
C SER A 109 11.87 -19.95 -8.21
N HIS A 110 12.26 -21.21 -8.47
CA HIS A 110 11.61 -22.39 -7.89
C HIS A 110 11.78 -22.47 -6.38
N ILE A 111 12.99 -22.19 -5.86
CA ILE A 111 13.25 -22.15 -4.42
C ILE A 111 12.40 -21.06 -3.76
N GLY A 112 12.35 -19.85 -4.35
CA GLY A 112 11.52 -18.75 -3.85
C GLY A 112 10.04 -19.10 -3.81
N ASP A 113 9.47 -19.61 -4.92
CA ASP A 113 8.07 -20.03 -5.01
C ASP A 113 7.75 -21.15 -4.00
N TRP A 114 8.62 -22.14 -3.85
CA TRP A 114 8.44 -23.21 -2.87
C TRP A 114 8.48 -22.69 -1.43
N LEU A 115 9.42 -21.82 -1.09
CA LEU A 115 9.51 -21.21 0.24
C LEU A 115 8.26 -20.39 0.56
N THR A 116 7.83 -19.51 -0.34
CA THR A 116 6.63 -18.69 -0.15
C THR A 116 5.39 -19.55 0.04
N ARG A 117 5.19 -20.59 -0.77
CA ARG A 117 4.07 -21.53 -0.62
C ARG A 117 4.12 -22.28 0.71
N SER A 118 5.31 -22.72 1.12
CA SER A 118 5.47 -23.46 2.38
C SER A 118 5.10 -22.59 3.58
N PHE A 119 5.50 -21.32 3.58
CA PHE A 119 5.09 -20.35 4.59
C PHE A 119 3.57 -20.10 4.56
N GLU A 120 2.99 -19.78 3.39
CA GLU A 120 1.54 -19.51 3.28
C GLU A 120 0.66 -20.70 3.66
N THR A 121 1.05 -21.92 3.26
CA THR A 121 0.31 -23.14 3.58
C THR A 121 0.34 -23.45 5.07
N THR A 122 1.49 -23.23 5.72
CA THR A 122 1.64 -23.44 7.17
C THR A 122 0.89 -22.39 7.99
N PHE A 123 0.82 -21.16 7.48
CA PHE A 123 0.15 -20.05 8.16
C PHE A 123 -1.38 -20.11 8.12
N SER A 124 -1.98 -20.99 7.31
CA SER A 124 -3.42 -21.26 7.28
C SER A 124 -4.31 -20.02 7.03
N LEU A 125 -3.79 -19.02 6.30
CA LEU A 125 -4.61 -17.86 5.89
C LEU A 125 -5.71 -18.28 4.90
N PRO A 126 -6.94 -17.75 5.03
CA PRO A 126 -8.00 -17.92 4.05
C PRO A 126 -7.54 -17.53 2.64
N ALA A 127 -7.93 -18.31 1.63
CA ALA A 127 -7.48 -18.14 0.24
C ALA A 127 -7.71 -16.74 -0.35
N ASP A 128 -8.79 -16.06 0.07
CA ASP A 128 -9.17 -14.73 -0.41
C ASP A 128 -8.29 -13.60 0.12
N ILE A 129 -7.48 -13.84 1.15
CA ILE A 129 -6.55 -12.85 1.71
C ILE A 129 -5.10 -13.32 1.63
N GLN A 130 -4.80 -14.38 0.88
CA GLN A 130 -3.43 -14.84 0.70
C GLN A 130 -2.57 -13.83 -0.04
N PHE A 131 -1.30 -13.72 0.38
CA PHE A 131 -0.34 -12.78 -0.18
C PHE A 131 -0.05 -13.07 -1.67
N ARG A 132 0.09 -14.34 -2.04
CA ARG A 132 0.47 -14.76 -3.39
C ARG A 132 -0.56 -14.42 -4.46
N THR A 133 -1.85 -14.49 -4.13
CA THR A 133 -2.95 -14.24 -5.07
C THR A 133 -3.26 -12.75 -5.16
N ASN A 134 -3.41 -12.08 -4.02
CA ASN A 134 -3.99 -10.73 -3.98
C ASN A 134 -2.99 -9.64 -3.54
N GLY A 135 -1.77 -10.02 -3.16
CA GLY A 135 -0.69 -9.12 -2.75
C GLY A 135 -0.60 -8.91 -1.24
N THR A 136 0.39 -8.11 -0.82
CA THR A 136 0.60 -7.79 0.60
C THR A 136 -0.56 -6.98 1.16
N LEU A 137 -0.96 -7.31 2.38
CA LEU A 137 -1.99 -6.58 3.16
C LEU A 137 -3.31 -6.40 2.39
N PHE A 138 -3.64 -7.35 1.52
CA PHE A 138 -4.87 -7.28 0.75
C PHE A 138 -6.12 -7.15 1.62
N GLY A 139 -6.18 -7.89 2.73
CA GLY A 139 -7.28 -7.80 3.69
C GLY A 139 -7.45 -6.40 4.31
N HIS A 140 -6.34 -5.77 4.71
CA HIS A 140 -6.34 -4.40 5.24
C HIS A 140 -6.86 -3.40 4.20
N ARG A 141 -6.36 -3.47 2.97
CA ARG A 141 -6.82 -2.63 1.86
C ARG A 141 -8.30 -2.82 1.55
N VAL A 142 -8.76 -4.07 1.54
CA VAL A 142 -10.18 -4.40 1.33
C VAL A 142 -11.03 -3.73 2.42
N GLN A 143 -10.66 -3.91 3.70
CA GLN A 143 -11.40 -3.30 4.81
C GLN A 143 -11.32 -1.78 4.78
N GLN A 144 -10.18 -1.18 4.43
CA GLN A 144 -10.04 0.26 4.29
C GLN A 144 -10.96 0.83 3.20
N GLU A 145 -11.03 0.18 2.03
CA GLU A 145 -11.93 0.61 0.94
C GLU A 145 -13.41 0.40 1.32
N VAL A 146 -13.75 -0.68 2.04
CA VAL A 146 -15.10 -0.89 2.58
C VAL A 146 -15.46 0.21 3.58
N LEU A 147 -14.58 0.50 4.55
CA LEU A 147 -14.81 1.54 5.54
C LEU A 147 -15.01 2.90 4.88
N HIS A 148 -14.26 3.23 3.82
CA HIS A 148 -14.40 4.49 3.09
C HIS A 148 -15.55 4.54 2.08
N THR A 149 -16.37 3.50 1.96
CA THR A 149 -17.50 3.48 1.02
C THR A 149 -18.59 4.48 1.42
N LYS A 150 -19.13 5.21 0.45
CA LYS A 150 -20.23 6.17 0.62
C LYS A 150 -21.34 5.89 -0.39
N PHE A 151 -22.54 6.42 -0.16
CA PHE A 151 -23.60 6.40 -1.15
C PHE A 151 -23.28 7.39 -2.29
N ASP A 152 -22.99 6.88 -3.50
CA ASP A 152 -22.67 7.75 -4.64
C ASP A 152 -23.91 8.47 -5.23
N ASN A 153 -25.12 7.99 -4.94
CA ASN A 153 -26.34 8.57 -5.48
C ASN A 153 -26.81 9.76 -4.63
N SER A 154 -26.72 10.97 -5.19
CA SER A 154 -27.13 12.20 -4.51
C SER A 154 -28.62 12.24 -4.15
N ILE A 155 -29.48 11.57 -4.92
CA ILE A 155 -30.92 11.47 -4.64
C ILE A 155 -31.14 10.60 -3.40
N LEU A 156 -30.45 9.46 -3.30
CA LEU A 156 -30.53 8.59 -2.12
C LEU A 156 -30.03 9.33 -0.88
N THR A 157 -28.89 10.01 -0.97
CA THR A 157 -28.36 10.81 0.15
C THR A 157 -29.34 11.91 0.58
N GLY A 158 -30.02 12.57 -0.37
CA GLY A 158 -31.07 13.53 -0.07
C GLY A 158 -32.29 12.89 0.62
N ASN A 159 -32.76 11.75 0.13
CA ASN A 159 -33.88 11.01 0.74
C ASN A 159 -33.54 10.51 2.14
N LEU A 160 -32.33 10.01 2.34
CA LEU A 160 -31.83 9.58 3.65
C LEU A 160 -31.68 10.76 4.61
N LEU A 161 -31.27 11.93 4.12
CA LEU A 161 -31.16 13.14 4.93
C LEU A 161 -32.54 13.60 5.42
N GLU A 162 -33.54 13.60 4.54
CA GLU A 162 -34.92 13.94 4.89
C GLU A 162 -35.48 12.95 5.92
N PHE A 163 -35.28 11.65 5.70
CA PHE A 163 -35.66 10.60 6.64
C PHE A 163 -34.94 10.76 7.98
N TYR A 164 -33.64 11.05 7.98
CA TYR A 164 -32.89 11.26 9.20
C TYR A 164 -33.43 12.47 9.98
N ARG A 165 -33.70 13.58 9.30
CA ARG A 165 -34.19 14.82 9.91
C ARG A 165 -35.57 14.66 10.55
N GLU A 166 -36.51 14.09 9.82
CA GLU A 166 -37.91 14.07 10.25
C GLU A 166 -38.24 12.80 11.05
N CYS A 167 -37.64 11.64 10.74
CA CYS A 167 -37.99 10.36 11.37
C CYS A 167 -37.01 9.89 12.45
N VAL A 168 -35.72 10.25 12.39
CA VAL A 168 -34.70 9.70 13.31
C VAL A 168 -34.35 10.69 14.42
N ILE A 169 -34.05 11.95 14.07
CA ILE A 169 -33.64 12.97 15.06
C ILE A 169 -34.64 13.15 16.20
N PRO A 170 -35.96 13.25 15.93
CA PRO A 170 -36.91 13.46 16.99
C PRO A 170 -37.03 12.27 17.94
N GLU A 171 -36.64 11.07 17.50
CA GLU A 171 -36.64 9.89 18.35
C GLU A 171 -35.47 9.85 19.34
N TYR A 172 -34.46 10.71 19.15
CA TYR A 172 -33.44 10.95 20.18
C TYR A 172 -34.03 11.68 21.40
N SER A 173 -35.01 12.57 21.21
CA SER A 173 -35.62 13.31 22.33
C SER A 173 -36.71 12.50 23.03
N THR A 174 -37.39 11.60 22.32
CA THR A 174 -38.35 10.66 22.92
C THR A 174 -37.67 9.48 23.61
N GLY A 175 -36.39 9.23 23.32
CA GLY A 175 -35.61 8.12 23.87
C GLY A 175 -35.86 6.77 23.20
N PHE A 176 -36.71 6.70 22.16
CA PHE A 176 -36.93 5.49 21.38
C PHE A 176 -35.69 5.09 20.57
N VAL A 177 -34.89 6.07 20.15
CA VAL A 177 -33.58 5.87 19.53
C VAL A 177 -32.51 6.44 20.46
N VAL A 178 -31.70 5.57 21.07
CA VAL A 178 -30.57 6.00 21.89
C VAL A 178 -29.32 6.15 21.02
N ALA A 179 -28.70 7.33 21.03
CA ALA A 179 -27.53 7.63 20.19
C ALA A 179 -26.31 6.75 20.51
N SER A 180 -26.09 6.39 21.78
CA SER A 180 -25.00 5.48 22.18
C SER A 180 -25.18 4.08 21.62
N ASP A 181 -26.41 3.59 21.57
CA ASP A 181 -26.73 2.23 21.13
C ASP A 181 -26.73 2.15 19.61
N LEU A 182 -27.20 3.21 18.94
CA LEU A 182 -27.05 3.37 17.49
C LEU A 182 -25.56 3.38 17.09
N ALA A 183 -24.72 4.13 17.81
CA ALA A 183 -23.29 4.22 17.53
C ALA A 183 -22.54 2.90 17.80
N LYS A 184 -23.02 2.07 18.71
CA LYS A 184 -22.48 0.73 19.01
C LYS A 184 -23.09 -0.38 18.15
N SER A 185 -24.06 -0.09 17.29
CA SER A 185 -24.66 -1.12 16.43
C SER A 185 -23.76 -1.45 15.23
N ASN A 186 -23.61 -2.74 14.94
CA ASN A 186 -22.96 -3.24 13.71
C ASN A 186 -23.92 -3.26 12.49
N ASP A 187 -25.21 -3.02 12.68
CA ASP A 187 -26.15 -2.74 11.60
C ASP A 187 -27.08 -1.57 12.02
N ILE A 188 -26.73 -0.38 11.57
CA ILE A 188 -27.45 0.87 11.84
C ILE A 188 -28.85 0.81 11.20
N TRP A 189 -28.94 0.26 9.99
CA TRP A 189 -30.20 0.26 9.25
C TRP A 189 -31.22 -0.66 9.89
N THR A 190 -30.80 -1.87 10.26
CA THR A 190 -31.66 -2.84 10.96
C THR A 190 -32.05 -2.35 12.35
N TYR A 191 -31.17 -1.64 13.06
CA TYR A 191 -31.49 -1.03 14.35
C TYR A 191 -32.63 -0.01 14.30
N LEU A 192 -32.76 0.73 13.19
CA LEU A 192 -33.81 1.74 13.01
C LEU A 192 -35.19 1.13 12.68
N SER A 193 -35.26 -0.17 12.33
CA SER A 193 -36.52 -0.81 11.99
C SER A 193 -37.47 -0.81 13.19
N GLY A 194 -38.68 -0.27 13.01
CA GLY A 194 -39.71 -0.23 14.05
C GLY A 194 -39.47 0.77 15.19
N LYS A 195 -38.40 1.58 15.14
CA LYS A 195 -38.08 2.61 16.14
C LYS A 195 -38.49 4.04 15.73
N THR A 196 -39.08 4.18 14.55
CA THR A 196 -39.55 5.47 14.02
C THR A 196 -41.05 5.62 14.21
N ASN A 197 -41.52 6.82 14.56
CA ASN A 197 -42.95 7.10 14.70
C ASN A 197 -43.67 7.11 13.33
N PRO A 198 -44.67 6.22 13.08
CA PRO A 198 -45.41 6.18 11.82
C PRO A 198 -46.21 7.45 11.50
N GLY A 199 -46.53 8.27 12.51
CA GLY A 199 -47.30 9.50 12.34
C GLY A 199 -46.52 10.67 11.74
N ARG A 200 -45.21 10.53 11.53
CA ARG A 200 -44.35 11.55 10.91
C ARG A 200 -44.23 11.30 9.42
N LEU A 201 -44.20 12.38 8.65
CA LEU A 201 -44.25 12.34 7.19
C LEU A 201 -42.93 12.81 6.58
N VAL A 202 -42.49 12.13 5.52
CA VAL A 202 -41.28 12.46 4.75
C VAL A 202 -41.54 12.44 3.26
N THR A 203 -40.77 13.22 2.52
CA THR A 203 -40.81 13.21 1.06
C THR A 203 -39.64 12.38 0.52
N ILE A 204 -39.94 11.38 -0.30
CA ILE A 204 -38.92 10.51 -0.92
C ILE A 204 -39.00 10.67 -2.43
N ARG A 205 -37.84 10.91 -3.03
CA ARG A 205 -37.69 10.99 -4.48
C ARG A 205 -37.39 9.61 -5.06
N THR A 206 -37.91 9.34 -6.25
CA THR A 206 -37.60 8.12 -7.01
C THR A 206 -36.15 8.10 -7.46
N ILE A 207 -35.50 6.93 -7.41
CA ILE A 207 -34.20 6.71 -8.06
C ILE A 207 -34.38 5.87 -9.33
N PRO A 208 -33.50 6.01 -10.34
CA PRO A 208 -33.55 5.17 -11.53
C PRO A 208 -33.47 3.69 -11.18
N GLY A 209 -34.42 2.88 -11.67
CA GLY A 209 -34.44 1.42 -11.45
C GLY A 209 -35.17 0.95 -10.18
N VAL A 210 -35.59 1.85 -9.27
CA VAL A 210 -36.44 1.52 -8.12
C VAL A 210 -37.66 2.44 -8.12
N PRO A 211 -38.82 2.00 -8.66
CA PRO A 211 -40.02 2.81 -8.67
C PRO A 211 -40.53 2.98 -7.24
N VAL A 212 -40.59 4.23 -6.78
CA VAL A 212 -41.41 4.65 -5.64
C VAL A 212 -42.71 5.20 -6.25
N PRO A 213 -43.88 4.94 -5.66
CA PRO A 213 -45.09 5.65 -6.06
C PRO A 213 -44.84 7.17 -6.02
N THR A 214 -45.46 7.91 -6.94
CA THR A 214 -45.52 9.37 -7.05
C THR A 214 -44.56 10.22 -6.17
N ALA A 215 -43.66 10.97 -6.81
CA ALA A 215 -42.68 11.87 -6.18
C ALA A 215 -43.27 13.10 -5.46
N THR A 216 -44.60 13.16 -5.29
CA THR A 216 -45.36 14.27 -4.70
C THR A 216 -46.05 13.92 -3.39
N ASP A 217 -46.02 12.65 -2.96
CA ASP A 217 -46.72 12.20 -1.77
C ASP A 217 -45.78 12.18 -0.55
N ALA A 218 -46.32 12.63 0.59
CA ALA A 218 -45.64 12.52 1.87
C ALA A 218 -45.94 11.12 2.46
N TYR A 219 -44.90 10.37 2.79
CA TYR A 219 -45.00 9.00 3.28
C TYR A 219 -44.76 8.95 4.79
N GLY A 220 -45.49 8.07 5.49
CA GLY A 220 -45.17 7.72 6.88
C GLY A 220 -43.76 7.16 7.01
N CYS A 221 -43.10 7.38 8.14
CA CYS A 221 -41.72 6.93 8.37
C CYS A 221 -41.53 5.40 8.21
N ASP A 222 -42.56 4.60 8.51
CA ASP A 222 -42.58 3.15 8.33
C ASP A 222 -42.56 2.76 6.84
N VAL A 223 -43.43 3.38 6.05
CA VAL A 223 -43.49 3.17 4.59
C VAL A 223 -42.21 3.69 3.93
N ALA A 224 -41.74 4.85 4.35
CA ALA A 224 -40.48 5.45 3.92
C ALA A 224 -39.28 4.52 4.15
N TYR A 225 -39.20 3.87 5.31
CA TYR A 225 -38.15 2.90 5.62
C TYR A 225 -38.14 1.73 4.61
N THR A 226 -39.31 1.23 4.20
CA THR A 226 -39.38 0.13 3.20
C THR A 226 -38.85 0.55 1.83
N TYR A 227 -39.23 1.74 1.35
CA TYR A 227 -38.74 2.26 0.07
C TYR A 227 -37.24 2.56 0.12
N LEU A 228 -36.76 3.18 1.19
CA LEU A 228 -35.33 3.44 1.40
C LEU A 228 -34.54 2.14 1.46
N THR A 229 -35.08 1.08 2.06
CA THR A 229 -34.43 -0.24 2.08
C THR A 229 -34.21 -0.75 0.65
N ALA A 230 -35.22 -0.67 -0.22
CA ALA A 230 -35.09 -1.07 -1.62
C ALA A 230 -34.07 -0.19 -2.39
N GLN A 231 -34.06 1.13 -2.12
CA GLN A 231 -33.11 2.05 -2.73
C GLN A 231 -31.66 1.78 -2.29
N ILE A 232 -31.45 1.53 -0.99
CA ILE A 232 -30.15 1.19 -0.42
C ILE A 232 -29.61 -0.09 -1.04
N VAL A 233 -30.41 -1.15 -1.16
CA VAL A 233 -29.98 -2.43 -1.76
C VAL A 233 -29.55 -2.24 -3.23
N ALA A 234 -30.31 -1.48 -4.01
CA ALA A 234 -29.99 -1.22 -5.40
C ALA A 234 -28.67 -0.43 -5.56
N VAL A 235 -28.49 0.64 -4.78
CA VAL A 235 -27.27 1.46 -4.82
C VAL A 235 -26.06 0.68 -4.28
N ASN A 236 -26.21 -0.07 -3.19
CA ASN A 236 -25.14 -0.88 -2.61
C ASN A 236 -24.65 -1.97 -3.56
N THR A 237 -25.55 -2.57 -4.35
CA THR A 237 -25.16 -3.53 -5.41
C THR A 237 -24.32 -2.85 -6.50
N GLN A 238 -24.63 -1.61 -6.87
CA GLN A 238 -23.79 -0.84 -7.80
C GLN A 238 -22.43 -0.46 -7.19
N GLN A 239 -22.39 -0.15 -5.89
CA GLN A 239 -21.13 0.12 -5.17
C GLN A 239 -20.21 -1.10 -5.17
N MET A 240 -20.75 -2.30 -4.95
CA MET A 240 -19.99 -3.55 -5.06
C MET A 240 -19.34 -3.71 -6.42
N ASN A 241 -20.03 -3.34 -7.51
CA ASN A 241 -19.48 -3.41 -8.86
C ASN A 241 -18.28 -2.47 -9.04
N MET A 242 -18.34 -1.28 -8.43
CA MET A 242 -17.24 -0.31 -8.52
C MET A 242 -16.05 -0.71 -7.64
N LEU A 243 -16.29 -1.20 -6.42
CA LEU A 243 -15.25 -1.80 -5.57
C LEU A 243 -14.58 -3.00 -6.26
N GLY A 244 -15.38 -3.86 -6.90
CA GLY A 244 -14.97 -4.93 -7.82
C GLY A 244 -13.85 -4.51 -8.76
N ARG A 245 -14.12 -3.46 -9.53
CA ARG A 245 -13.21 -2.95 -10.57
C ARG A 245 -11.98 -2.24 -9.99
N ARG A 246 -12.06 -1.68 -8.78
CA ARG A 246 -10.93 -1.03 -8.10
C ARG A 246 -9.96 -2.03 -7.48
N LEU A 247 -10.48 -3.06 -6.80
CA LEU A 247 -9.66 -4.07 -6.13
C LEU A 247 -9.07 -5.11 -7.08
N TYR A 248 -9.78 -5.45 -8.16
CA TYR A 248 -9.33 -6.43 -9.16
C TYR A 248 -9.28 -5.84 -10.58
N PRO A 249 -8.31 -4.94 -10.86
CA PRO A 249 -8.14 -4.36 -12.18
C PRO A 249 -7.61 -5.44 -13.15
N GLY A 250 -8.48 -5.99 -13.99
CA GLY A 250 -8.11 -7.01 -15.00
C GLY A 250 -9.09 -8.18 -15.11
N LEU A 251 -9.96 -8.37 -14.11
CA LEU A 251 -11.03 -9.37 -14.17
C LEU A 251 -12.27 -8.82 -14.89
N PRO A 252 -13.02 -9.67 -15.62
CA PRO A 252 -14.37 -9.34 -16.07
C PRO A 252 -15.27 -8.95 -14.88
N THR A 253 -16.21 -8.03 -15.10
CA THR A 253 -17.06 -7.45 -14.04
C THR A 253 -17.74 -8.50 -13.17
N ALA A 254 -18.29 -9.57 -13.76
CA ALA A 254 -18.95 -10.64 -13.01
C ALA A 254 -17.98 -11.42 -12.09
N ALA A 255 -16.77 -11.71 -12.57
CA ALA A 255 -15.74 -12.41 -11.78
C ALA A 255 -15.16 -11.51 -10.69
N ALA A 256 -14.93 -10.23 -11.00
CA ALA A 256 -14.47 -9.23 -10.04
C ALA A 256 -15.46 -9.05 -8.88
N ASN A 257 -16.77 -9.07 -9.18
CA ASN A 257 -17.82 -8.97 -8.16
C ASN A 257 -17.83 -10.16 -7.21
N ALA A 258 -17.72 -11.39 -7.74
CA ALA A 258 -17.66 -12.59 -6.91
C ALA A 258 -16.41 -12.59 -6.02
N ALA A 259 -15.25 -12.22 -6.59
CA ALA A 259 -13.99 -12.12 -5.86
C ALA A 259 -14.04 -11.07 -4.75
N VAL A 260 -14.58 -9.87 -5.01
CA VAL A 260 -14.73 -8.82 -3.99
C VAL A 260 -15.68 -9.23 -2.87
N GLN A 261 -16.78 -9.91 -3.18
CA GLN A 261 -17.69 -10.37 -2.13
C GLN A 261 -17.01 -11.40 -1.21
N GLY A 262 -16.28 -12.36 -1.78
CA GLY A 262 -15.46 -13.30 -1.01
C GLY A 262 -14.40 -12.58 -0.17
N ALA A 263 -13.65 -11.66 -0.78
CA ALA A 263 -12.61 -10.89 -0.10
C ALA A 263 -13.15 -10.05 1.07
N ILE A 264 -14.26 -9.32 0.88
CA ILE A 264 -14.87 -8.50 1.93
C ILE A 264 -15.37 -9.40 3.06
N GLN A 265 -16.15 -10.44 2.74
CA GLN A 265 -16.71 -11.33 3.75
C GLN A 265 -15.62 -12.05 4.56
N THR A 266 -14.61 -12.57 3.87
CA THR A 266 -13.49 -13.26 4.49
C THR A 266 -12.64 -12.31 5.33
N SER A 267 -12.31 -11.10 4.83
CA SER A 267 -11.54 -10.13 5.60
C SER A 267 -12.32 -9.56 6.80
N THR A 268 -13.62 -9.27 6.67
CA THR A 268 -14.44 -8.81 7.80
C THR A 268 -14.58 -9.90 8.87
N ASN A 269 -14.82 -11.15 8.47
CA ASN A 269 -14.92 -12.25 9.42
C ASN A 269 -13.57 -12.54 10.10
N TYR A 270 -12.51 -12.70 9.30
CA TYR A 270 -11.20 -13.07 9.80
C TYR A 270 -10.51 -11.95 10.59
N MET A 271 -10.67 -10.69 10.19
CA MET A 271 -9.96 -9.55 10.80
C MET A 271 -10.79 -8.77 11.83
N LEU A 272 -12.13 -8.73 11.71
CA LEU A 272 -12.98 -8.02 12.68
C LEU A 272 -13.75 -8.97 13.60
N GLY A 273 -13.72 -10.29 13.35
CA GLY A 273 -14.50 -11.26 14.11
C GLY A 273 -16.01 -11.12 13.92
N VAL A 274 -16.45 -10.41 12.88
CA VAL A 274 -17.86 -10.12 12.59
C VAL A 274 -18.33 -10.96 11.41
N SER A 275 -19.31 -11.83 11.65
CA SER A 275 -19.90 -12.66 10.60
C SER A 275 -21.05 -11.91 9.91
N THR A 276 -20.77 -11.31 8.75
CA THR A 276 -21.76 -10.59 7.93
C THR A 276 -21.53 -10.86 6.45
N THR A 277 -22.57 -10.69 5.63
CA THR A 277 -22.41 -10.71 4.17
C THR A 277 -21.60 -9.48 3.72
N ALA A 278 -20.91 -9.58 2.58
CA ALA A 278 -20.20 -8.43 2.02
C ALA A 278 -21.13 -7.23 1.75
N LEU A 279 -22.36 -7.50 1.29
CA LEU A 279 -23.36 -6.47 1.06
C LEU A 279 -23.73 -5.76 2.38
N ASP A 280 -23.96 -6.49 3.46
CA ASP A 280 -24.31 -5.90 4.76
C ASP A 280 -23.15 -5.13 5.39
N ALA A 281 -21.92 -5.64 5.30
CA ALA A 281 -20.73 -4.94 5.78
C ALA A 281 -20.55 -3.60 5.09
N THR A 282 -20.73 -3.58 3.77
CA THR A 282 -20.58 -2.34 2.98
C THR A 282 -21.76 -1.38 3.17
N LYS A 283 -22.98 -1.91 3.30
CA LYS A 283 -24.17 -1.15 3.69
C LYS A 283 -23.95 -0.45 5.03
N GLN A 284 -23.41 -1.16 6.01
CA GLN A 284 -23.10 -0.64 7.33
C GLN A 284 -22.04 0.46 7.28
N ALA A 285 -20.95 0.27 6.51
CA ALA A 285 -19.92 1.28 6.34
C ALA A 285 -20.46 2.55 5.64
N ALA A 286 -21.21 2.38 4.55
CA ALA A 286 -21.86 3.48 3.84
C ALA A 286 -22.85 4.26 4.72
N MET A 287 -23.64 3.54 5.53
CA MET A 287 -24.57 4.15 6.49
C MET A 287 -23.82 4.86 7.61
N SER A 288 -22.73 4.30 8.13
CA SER A 288 -21.89 4.94 9.16
C SER A 288 -21.30 6.26 8.65
N ASN A 289 -20.74 6.26 7.43
CA ASN A 289 -20.25 7.48 6.79
C ASN A 289 -21.37 8.51 6.56
N PHE A 290 -22.55 8.06 6.12
CA PHE A 290 -23.71 8.93 5.98
C PHE A 290 -24.12 9.57 7.32
N MET A 291 -24.19 8.80 8.41
CA MET A 291 -24.55 9.32 9.73
C MET A 291 -23.53 10.33 10.26
N ILE A 292 -22.23 10.07 10.05
CA ILE A 292 -21.16 11.02 10.38
C ILE A 292 -21.33 12.31 9.56
N ASP A 293 -21.51 12.20 8.24
CA ASP A 293 -21.68 13.36 7.36
C ASP A 293 -22.98 14.15 7.67
N ALA A 294 -24.08 13.46 8.01
CA ALA A 294 -25.35 14.07 8.36
C ALA A 294 -25.25 14.99 9.60
N GLN A 295 -24.43 14.63 10.58
CA GLN A 295 -24.18 15.48 11.76
C GLN A 295 -23.54 16.83 11.40
N TYR A 296 -22.84 16.92 10.26
CA TYR A 296 -22.29 18.18 9.76
C TYR A 296 -23.25 18.90 8.83
N MET A 297 -23.94 18.16 7.95
CA MET A 297 -24.81 18.75 6.93
C MET A 297 -26.07 19.38 7.51
N LEU A 298 -26.63 18.85 8.60
CA LEU A 298 -27.84 19.41 9.21
C LEU A 298 -27.63 20.78 9.89
N PRO A 299 -26.64 20.97 10.79
CA PRO A 299 -26.39 22.28 11.41
C PRO A 299 -26.03 23.36 10.37
N ALA A 300 -25.30 22.97 9.31
CA ALA A 300 -24.96 23.86 8.22
C ALA A 300 -26.21 24.36 7.44
N GLN A 301 -27.25 23.54 7.31
CA GLN A 301 -28.52 23.95 6.70
C GLN A 301 -29.39 24.78 7.64
N LEU A 302 -29.23 24.61 8.94
CA LEU A 302 -29.95 25.35 9.99
C LEU A 302 -29.29 26.71 10.34
N GLY A 303 -28.16 27.05 9.71
CA GLY A 303 -27.48 28.34 9.91
C GLY A 303 -26.57 28.41 11.13
N ASP A 304 -26.32 27.29 11.82
CA ASP A 304 -25.38 27.22 12.96
C ASP A 304 -23.96 26.89 12.47
N ALA A 305 -23.30 27.89 11.89
CA ALA A 305 -21.94 27.76 11.35
C ALA A 305 -20.88 27.54 12.45
N ALA A 306 -21.18 27.86 13.71
CA ALA A 306 -20.23 27.76 14.81
C ALA A 306 -20.04 26.31 15.27
N SER A 307 -21.12 25.54 15.46
CA SER A 307 -21.02 24.11 15.79
C SER A 307 -20.51 23.28 14.61
N ALA A 308 -20.89 23.64 13.38
CA ALA A 308 -20.40 23.01 12.17
C ALA A 308 -18.88 23.20 11.99
N SER A 309 -18.35 24.41 12.21
CA SER A 309 -16.92 24.71 12.07
C SER A 309 -16.06 24.09 13.19
N ALA A 310 -16.55 24.03 14.43
CA ALA A 310 -15.85 23.39 15.54
C ALA A 310 -15.72 21.86 15.34
N ASN A 311 -16.81 21.20 14.97
CA ASN A 311 -16.80 19.76 14.68
C ASN A 311 -15.94 19.45 13.44
N LEU A 312 -15.95 20.34 12.43
CA LEU A 312 -15.15 20.19 11.21
C LEU A 312 -13.66 20.39 11.49
N GLY A 313 -13.28 21.32 12.38
CA GLY A 313 -11.90 21.51 12.82
C GLY A 313 -11.33 20.30 13.57
N GLN A 314 -12.12 19.69 14.46
CA GLN A 314 -11.71 18.46 15.17
C GLN A 314 -11.62 17.27 14.21
N ALA A 315 -12.57 17.14 13.27
CA ALA A 315 -12.51 16.12 12.24
C ALA A 315 -11.33 16.31 11.27
N GLN A 316 -10.98 17.55 10.93
CA GLN A 316 -9.82 17.86 10.10
C GLN A 316 -8.48 17.58 10.81
N ALA A 317 -8.39 17.86 12.12
CA ALA A 317 -7.18 17.59 12.91
C ALA A 317 -6.91 16.09 13.08
N ILE A 318 -7.96 15.27 13.27
CA ILE A 318 -7.82 13.80 13.29
C ILE A 318 -7.51 13.26 11.89
N ARG A 319 -8.10 13.86 10.84
CA ARG A 319 -7.82 13.47 9.46
C ARG A 319 -6.38 13.83 9.04
N SER A 320 -5.82 14.98 9.43
CA SER A 320 -4.50 15.41 8.96
C SER A 320 -3.34 14.50 9.39
N THR A 321 -3.38 13.94 10.60
CA THR A 321 -2.40 12.94 11.06
C THR A 321 -2.61 11.59 10.37
N SER A 322 -3.86 11.17 10.16
CA SER A 322 -4.16 9.95 9.39
C SER A 322 -3.72 10.06 7.91
N GLU A 323 -3.80 11.26 7.31
CA GLU A 323 -3.43 11.46 5.91
C GLU A 323 -1.91 11.30 5.66
N SER A 324 -1.03 11.65 6.62
CA SER A 324 0.41 11.37 6.48
C SER A 324 0.72 9.88 6.49
N TYR A 325 0.06 9.11 7.38
CA TYR A 325 0.18 7.66 7.40
C TYR A 325 -0.45 7.03 6.16
N LYS A 326 -1.56 7.57 5.66
CA LYS A 326 -2.23 7.14 4.43
C LYS A 326 -1.36 7.37 3.19
N MET A 327 -0.60 8.46 3.13
CA MET A 327 0.39 8.66 2.07
C MET A 327 1.51 7.62 2.15
N MET A 328 2.02 7.33 3.35
CA MET A 328 3.01 6.27 3.55
C MET A 328 2.45 4.88 3.20
N ALA A 329 1.20 4.58 3.56
CA ALA A 329 0.48 3.36 3.21
C ALA A 329 0.26 3.23 1.69
N LYS A 330 -0.13 4.30 0.99
CA LYS A 330 -0.23 4.25 -0.48
C LYS A 330 1.11 4.07 -1.18
N MET A 331 2.16 4.70 -0.65
CA MET A 331 3.52 4.47 -1.13
C MET A 331 3.91 3.02 -0.88
N ALA A 332 3.64 2.48 0.30
CA ALA A 332 3.88 1.08 0.66
C ALA A 332 3.23 0.09 -0.32
N GLU A 333 1.91 0.18 -0.49
CA GLU A 333 1.12 -0.71 -1.35
C GLU A 333 1.62 -0.74 -2.80
N SER A 334 1.95 0.43 -3.33
CA SER A 334 2.40 0.56 -4.72
C SER A 334 3.85 0.15 -4.93
N THR A 335 4.65 0.03 -3.87
CA THR A 335 6.12 -0.10 -3.94
C THR A 335 6.61 -1.51 -3.63
N MET A 336 5.90 -2.30 -2.83
CA MET A 336 6.41 -3.58 -2.29
C MET A 336 6.78 -4.64 -3.36
N PRO A 337 5.87 -5.18 -4.19
CA PRO A 337 6.26 -6.09 -5.28
C PRO A 337 7.12 -5.41 -6.35
N LYS A 338 6.91 -4.12 -6.58
CA LYS A 338 7.58 -3.39 -7.66
C LYS A 338 9.08 -3.21 -7.42
N VAL A 339 9.50 -2.88 -6.19
CA VAL A 339 10.93 -2.73 -5.86
C VAL A 339 11.66 -4.05 -6.03
N LYS A 340 11.08 -5.15 -5.51
CA LYS A 340 11.64 -6.49 -5.72
C LYS A 340 11.80 -6.79 -7.21
N ASN A 341 10.76 -6.55 -7.99
CA ASN A 341 10.76 -6.82 -9.43
C ASN A 341 11.82 -5.99 -10.16
N ILE A 342 11.97 -4.70 -9.82
CA ILE A 342 13.03 -3.84 -10.39
C ILE A 342 14.42 -4.37 -10.04
N VAL A 343 14.66 -4.73 -8.77
CA VAL A 343 15.96 -5.27 -8.35
C VAL A 343 16.27 -6.60 -9.06
N GLU A 344 15.28 -7.49 -9.19
CA GLU A 344 15.40 -8.74 -9.95
C GLU A 344 15.76 -8.50 -11.42
N ILE A 345 15.05 -7.58 -12.08
CA ILE A 345 15.30 -7.16 -13.46
C ILE A 345 16.73 -6.67 -13.64
N VAL A 346 17.20 -5.79 -12.74
CA VAL A 346 18.57 -5.28 -12.76
C VAL A 346 19.57 -6.42 -12.60
N GLN A 347 19.32 -7.34 -11.66
CA GLN A 347 20.22 -8.46 -11.39
C GLN A 347 20.38 -9.41 -12.58
N TYR A 348 19.29 -9.69 -13.31
CA TYR A 348 19.36 -10.48 -14.55
C TYR A 348 20.01 -9.69 -15.70
N SER A 349 19.74 -8.37 -15.80
CA SER A 349 20.30 -7.51 -16.85
C SER A 349 21.83 -7.36 -16.74
N VAL A 350 22.38 -7.38 -15.52
CA VAL A 350 23.83 -7.24 -15.28
C VAL A 350 24.60 -8.54 -15.53
N PHE A 351 23.91 -9.67 -15.77
CA PHE A 351 24.54 -10.99 -16.02
C PHE A 351 25.68 -10.98 -17.05
N PRO A 352 25.56 -10.34 -18.23
CA PRO A 352 26.65 -10.31 -19.21
C PRO A 352 27.93 -9.67 -18.66
N ILE A 353 27.81 -8.65 -17.81
CA ILE A 353 28.94 -7.94 -17.18
C ILE A 353 29.57 -8.83 -16.10
N ILE A 354 28.75 -9.48 -15.27
CA ILE A 354 29.25 -10.42 -14.25
C ILE A 354 30.05 -11.54 -14.89
N LEU A 355 29.60 -12.04 -16.04
CA LEU A 355 30.30 -13.10 -16.75
C LEU A 355 31.69 -12.64 -17.22
N LEU A 356 31.82 -11.40 -17.72
CA LEU A 356 33.13 -10.81 -18.04
C LEU A 356 34.03 -10.69 -16.81
N LEU A 357 33.47 -10.31 -15.65
CA LEU A 357 34.21 -10.25 -14.39
C LEU A 357 34.66 -11.63 -13.90
N VAL A 358 33.80 -12.66 -14.04
CA VAL A 358 34.13 -14.06 -13.72
C VAL A 358 35.29 -14.54 -14.59
N LEU A 359 35.27 -14.21 -15.89
CA LEU A 359 36.35 -14.53 -16.83
C LEU A 359 37.66 -13.82 -16.47
N LEU A 360 37.61 -12.53 -16.12
CA LEU A 360 38.79 -11.76 -15.72
C LEU A 360 39.43 -12.31 -14.43
N ALA A 361 38.58 -12.67 -13.46
CA ALA A 361 39.03 -13.22 -12.18
C ALA A 361 39.54 -14.67 -12.27
N GLY A 362 39.20 -15.40 -13.34
CA GLY A 362 39.60 -16.79 -13.63
C GLY A 362 39.50 -17.74 -12.44
N HIS A 363 40.63 -18.09 -11.79
CA HIS A 363 40.62 -18.99 -10.62
C HIS A 363 39.84 -18.41 -9.41
N LYS A 364 39.72 -17.08 -9.29
CA LYS A 364 38.84 -16.40 -8.32
C LYS A 364 37.44 -16.13 -8.88
N GLY A 365 37.17 -16.45 -10.14
CA GLY A 365 35.88 -16.27 -10.79
C GLY A 365 34.74 -16.99 -10.06
N GLY A 366 35.02 -18.12 -9.42
CA GLY A 366 34.06 -18.81 -8.55
C GLY A 366 33.57 -17.97 -7.37
N LEU A 367 34.40 -17.06 -6.82
CA LEU A 367 33.98 -16.16 -5.74
C LEU A 367 33.03 -15.07 -6.26
N VAL A 368 33.30 -14.53 -7.45
CA VAL A 368 32.44 -13.54 -8.11
C VAL A 368 31.11 -14.17 -8.48
N LEU A 369 31.13 -15.38 -9.05
CA LEU A 369 29.92 -16.14 -9.38
C LEU A 369 29.12 -16.48 -8.12
N LYS A 370 29.78 -16.91 -7.04
CA LYS A 370 29.14 -17.14 -5.74
C LYS A 370 28.47 -15.87 -5.22
N ALA A 371 29.15 -14.73 -5.28
CA ALA A 371 28.57 -13.45 -4.85
C ALA A 371 27.33 -13.08 -5.66
N TYR A 372 27.36 -13.30 -6.98
CA TYR A 372 26.22 -13.07 -7.87
C TYR A 372 25.02 -14.00 -7.59
N VAL A 373 25.28 -15.29 -7.37
CA VAL A 373 24.25 -16.26 -7.00
C VAL A 373 23.67 -15.92 -5.63
N MET A 374 24.50 -15.54 -4.66
CA MET A 374 24.05 -15.10 -3.34
C MET A 374 23.17 -13.84 -3.43
N SER A 375 23.48 -12.87 -4.30
CA SER A 375 22.60 -11.72 -4.53
C SER A 375 21.28 -12.08 -5.23
N LEU A 376 21.24 -13.15 -6.04
CA LEU A 376 19.97 -13.67 -6.57
C LEU A 376 19.12 -14.35 -5.49
N VAL A 377 19.76 -15.17 -4.63
CA VAL A 377 19.10 -15.77 -3.46
C VAL A 377 18.55 -14.70 -2.52
N TRP A 378 19.31 -13.62 -2.31
CA TRP A 378 18.89 -12.46 -1.52
C TRP A 378 17.57 -11.87 -1.99
N VAL A 379 17.39 -11.67 -3.30
CA VAL A 379 16.15 -11.13 -3.86
C VAL A 379 14.98 -12.11 -3.74
N GLN A 380 15.23 -13.42 -3.91
CA GLN A 380 14.17 -14.44 -3.79
C GLN A 380 13.78 -14.79 -2.35
N LEU A 381 14.52 -14.30 -1.34
CA LEU A 381 14.11 -14.34 0.06
C LEU A 381 13.06 -13.28 0.41
N TRP A 382 12.85 -12.26 -0.44
CA TRP A 382 11.90 -11.20 -0.13
C TRP A 382 10.44 -11.68 -0.13
N PRO A 383 9.94 -12.45 -1.13
CA PRO A 383 8.55 -12.93 -1.11
C PRO A 383 8.18 -13.79 0.11
N PRO A 384 9.03 -14.74 0.58
CA PRO A 384 8.81 -15.41 1.86
C PRO A 384 8.71 -14.46 3.04
N LEU A 385 9.59 -13.46 3.13
CA LEU A 385 9.55 -12.45 4.21
C LEU A 385 8.31 -11.55 4.12
N TYR A 386 7.85 -11.22 2.91
CA TYR A 386 6.57 -10.53 2.71
C TYR A 386 5.38 -11.35 3.20
N ALA A 387 5.38 -12.67 2.97
CA ALA A 387 4.35 -13.56 3.49
C ALA A 387 4.36 -13.60 5.03
N VAL A 388 5.53 -13.63 5.68
CA VAL A 388 5.66 -13.57 7.14
C VAL A 388 5.16 -12.23 7.69
N MET A 389 5.58 -11.12 7.08
CA MET A 389 5.10 -9.79 7.48
C MET A 389 3.57 -9.69 7.33
N HIS A 390 3.04 -10.19 6.21
CA HIS A 390 1.60 -10.20 5.97
C HIS A 390 0.85 -10.97 7.07
N LEU A 391 1.34 -12.15 7.46
CA LEU A 391 0.80 -12.90 8.60
C LEU A 391 0.77 -12.04 9.87
N VAL A 392 1.90 -11.47 10.26
CA VAL A 392 2.02 -10.68 11.50
C VAL A 392 1.03 -9.51 11.51
N MET A 393 0.89 -8.81 10.38
CA MET A 393 -0.08 -7.72 10.26
C MET A 393 -1.53 -8.21 10.30
N THR A 394 -1.82 -9.38 9.72
CA THR A 394 -3.18 -9.97 9.81
C THR A 394 -3.51 -10.46 11.22
N MET A 395 -2.52 -10.94 11.99
CA MET A 395 -2.72 -11.29 13.41
C MET A 395 -2.97 -10.05 14.27
N HIS A 396 -2.23 -8.96 14.04
CA HIS A 396 -2.47 -7.71 14.73
C HIS A 396 -3.88 -7.16 14.46
N ALA A 397 -4.37 -7.31 13.22
CA ALA A 397 -5.76 -6.99 12.91
C ALA A 397 -6.77 -7.88 13.66
N GLN A 398 -6.45 -9.13 13.98
CA GLN A 398 -7.31 -9.98 14.82
C GLN A 398 -7.33 -9.53 16.28
N ASP A 399 -6.22 -9.06 16.82
CA ASP A 399 -6.19 -8.51 18.17
C ASP A 399 -7.07 -7.26 18.28
N LEU A 400 -7.15 -6.47 17.21
CA LEU A 400 -8.07 -5.35 17.10
C LEU A 400 -9.55 -5.80 17.16
N ALA A 401 -9.91 -6.95 16.58
CA ALA A 401 -11.25 -7.52 16.72
C ALA A 401 -11.60 -7.77 18.20
N ALA A 402 -10.65 -8.33 18.97
CA ALA A 402 -10.84 -8.55 20.40
C ALA A 402 -10.99 -7.23 21.17
N MET A 403 -10.21 -6.19 20.82
CA MET A 403 -10.32 -4.86 21.41
C MET A 403 -11.67 -4.19 21.14
N THR A 404 -12.25 -4.42 19.97
CA THR A 404 -13.58 -3.87 19.62
C THR A 404 -14.74 -4.63 20.25
N GLY A 405 -14.51 -5.76 20.92
CA GLY A 405 -15.55 -6.57 21.55
C GLY A 405 -16.61 -7.07 20.56
N GLY A 406 -16.22 -7.31 19.31
CA GLY A 406 -17.14 -7.69 18.23
C GLY A 406 -17.92 -6.51 17.63
N LEU A 407 -17.63 -5.26 18.01
CA LEU A 407 -18.26 -4.04 17.47
C LEU A 407 -17.41 -3.39 16.36
N GLY A 408 -16.61 -4.18 15.64
CA GLY A 408 -15.64 -3.71 14.65
C GLY A 408 -16.24 -2.93 13.47
N LEU A 409 -17.53 -3.13 13.16
CA LEU A 409 -18.25 -2.39 12.13
C LEU A 409 -19.10 -1.24 12.68
N SER A 410 -19.11 -1.04 14.01
CA SER A 410 -19.89 0.01 14.64
C SER A 410 -19.27 1.39 14.40
N MET A 411 -20.11 2.42 14.33
CA MET A 411 -19.66 3.80 14.16
C MET A 411 -18.73 4.25 15.31
N SER A 412 -18.95 3.73 16.52
CA SER A 412 -18.14 4.05 17.71
C SER A 412 -16.69 3.60 17.60
N GLN A 413 -16.43 2.48 16.92
CA GLN A 413 -15.09 1.91 16.72
C GLN A 413 -14.49 2.26 15.36
N TYR A 414 -15.25 2.92 14.48
CA TYR A 414 -14.85 3.25 13.12
C TYR A 414 -13.49 3.99 13.04
N SER A 415 -13.28 4.99 13.89
CA SER A 415 -12.01 5.74 13.93
C SER A 415 -10.84 4.87 14.40
N LEU A 416 -11.05 4.04 15.42
CA LEU A 416 -10.02 3.13 15.94
C LEU A 416 -9.61 2.12 14.86
N VAL A 417 -10.60 1.49 14.23
CA VAL A 417 -10.38 0.46 13.21
C VAL A 417 -9.71 1.03 11.96
N ASN A 418 -10.20 2.17 11.46
CA ASN A 418 -9.62 2.82 10.30
C ASN A 418 -8.17 3.28 10.54
N ASN A 419 -7.87 3.86 11.71
CA ASN A 419 -6.50 4.26 12.04
C ASN A 419 -5.57 3.06 12.22
N ALA A 420 -6.05 1.97 12.80
CA ALA A 420 -5.27 0.74 12.94
C ALA A 420 -4.89 0.17 11.56
N TYR A 421 -5.82 0.07 10.62
CA TYR A 421 -5.50 -0.41 9.27
C TYR A 421 -4.55 0.51 8.51
N ILE A 422 -4.77 1.83 8.53
CA ILE A 422 -3.86 2.79 7.91
C ILE A 422 -2.46 2.73 8.54
N SER A 423 -2.39 2.57 9.86
CA SER A 423 -1.11 2.46 10.56
C SER A 423 -0.39 1.15 10.22
N ASP A 424 -1.09 0.02 10.20
CA ASP A 424 -0.54 -1.29 9.82
C ASP A 424 -0.02 -1.28 8.38
N GLU A 425 -0.75 -0.67 7.45
CA GLU A 425 -0.33 -0.51 6.06
C GLU A 425 0.92 0.36 5.93
N ALA A 426 0.99 1.47 6.67
CA ALA A 426 2.16 2.34 6.68
C ALA A 426 3.40 1.65 7.27
N ILE A 427 3.23 0.94 8.39
CA ILE A 427 4.31 0.19 9.05
C ILE A 427 4.79 -0.94 8.14
N ALA A 428 3.88 -1.71 7.55
CA ALA A 428 4.22 -2.75 6.58
C ALA A 428 5.01 -2.16 5.42
N GLY A 429 4.64 -0.97 4.94
CA GLY A 429 5.41 -0.16 3.99
C GLY A 429 6.86 0.05 4.35
N MET A 430 7.06 0.62 5.52
CA MET A 430 8.39 0.93 6.04
C MET A 430 9.21 -0.34 6.20
N ILE A 431 8.64 -1.41 6.77
CA ILE A 431 9.30 -2.71 6.97
C ILE A 431 9.67 -3.33 5.62
N ALA A 432 8.74 -3.33 4.66
CA ALA A 432 8.96 -3.95 3.37
C ALA A 432 10.00 -3.23 2.50
N ALA A 433 10.09 -1.90 2.63
CA ALA A 433 11.07 -1.10 1.89
C ALA A 433 12.47 -1.15 2.52
N THR A 434 12.57 -1.23 3.86
CA THR A 434 13.86 -1.07 4.56
C THR A 434 14.33 -2.34 5.26
N ALA A 435 13.46 -2.98 6.05
CA ALA A 435 13.84 -4.10 6.89
C ALA A 435 13.95 -5.41 6.11
N ILE A 436 13.03 -5.70 5.19
CA ILE A 436 13.02 -6.97 4.44
C ILE A 436 14.30 -7.16 3.60
N PRO A 437 14.75 -6.17 2.81
CA PRO A 437 16.03 -6.26 2.12
C PRO A 437 17.21 -6.51 3.06
N ALA A 438 17.24 -5.85 4.22
CA ALA A 438 18.32 -5.97 5.18
C ALA A 438 18.32 -7.34 5.91
N ILE A 439 17.15 -7.84 6.31
CA ILE A 439 16.98 -9.17 6.90
C ILE A 439 17.38 -10.25 5.90
N ALA A 440 16.93 -10.14 4.65
CA ALA A 440 17.35 -11.06 3.59
C ALA A 440 18.87 -11.02 3.40
N ALA A 441 19.49 -9.83 3.43
CA ALA A 441 20.94 -9.69 3.27
C ALA A 441 21.70 -10.32 4.46
N ALA A 442 21.17 -10.19 5.67
CA ALA A 442 21.73 -10.83 6.86
C ALA A 442 21.69 -12.36 6.77
N ILE A 443 20.57 -12.91 6.30
CA ILE A 443 20.40 -14.36 6.10
C ILE A 443 21.41 -14.90 5.07
N VAL A 444 21.57 -14.20 3.94
CA VAL A 444 22.47 -14.64 2.86
C VAL A 444 23.93 -14.50 3.23
N LYS A 445 24.32 -13.42 3.92
CA LYS A 445 25.72 -13.20 4.30
C LYS A 445 26.16 -14.08 5.49
N GLY A 446 25.25 -14.45 6.39
CA GLY A 446 25.51 -15.27 7.57
C GLY A 446 26.40 -14.59 8.63
N GLY A 447 26.29 -15.02 9.89
CA GLY A 447 27.18 -14.60 10.99
C GLY A 447 27.07 -13.13 11.43
N ASP A 448 28.18 -12.58 11.95
CA ASP A 448 28.29 -11.22 12.53
C ASP A 448 27.95 -10.08 11.56
N VAL A 449 28.20 -10.28 10.26
CA VAL A 449 27.90 -9.28 9.21
C VAL A 449 26.38 -9.11 9.03
N GLY A 450 25.61 -10.18 9.20
CA GLY A 450 24.15 -10.10 9.24
C GLY A 450 23.63 -9.48 10.53
N ALA A 451 24.27 -9.79 11.67
CA ALA A 451 23.94 -9.18 12.95
C ALA A 451 24.19 -7.67 12.96
N GLN A 452 25.25 -7.16 12.32
CA GLN A 452 25.51 -5.72 12.19
C GLN A 452 24.50 -5.01 11.28
N ALA A 453 24.05 -5.66 10.21
CA ALA A 453 23.00 -5.12 9.33
C ALA A 453 21.66 -4.99 10.06
N ILE A 454 21.35 -5.91 10.98
CA ILE A 454 20.15 -5.88 11.82
C ILE A 454 20.32 -4.92 13.01
N ALA A 455 21.49 -4.89 13.65
CA ALA A 455 21.77 -4.00 14.78
C ALA A 455 21.65 -2.50 14.40
N GLY A 456 22.04 -2.14 13.17
CA GLY A 456 21.82 -0.79 12.62
C GLY A 456 20.35 -0.41 12.40
N MET A 457 19.43 -1.39 12.40
CA MET A 457 17.97 -1.17 12.33
C MET A 457 17.30 -1.12 13.70
N VAL A 458 17.86 -1.83 14.70
CA VAL A 458 17.37 -1.81 16.09
C VAL A 458 17.94 -0.62 16.86
N SER A 459 19.08 -0.06 16.42
CA SER A 459 19.47 1.28 16.83
C SER A 459 18.39 2.26 16.34
N PRO A 460 17.76 3.05 17.24
CA PRO A 460 16.68 3.94 16.86
C PRO A 460 17.14 4.78 15.68
N ALA A 461 16.42 4.66 14.56
CA ALA A 461 16.79 5.37 13.35
C ALA A 461 16.93 6.85 13.72
N ARG A 462 18.08 7.46 13.44
CA ARG A 462 18.25 8.93 13.55
C ARG A 462 17.22 9.68 12.68
N GLU A 463 16.55 8.97 11.77
CA GLU A 463 15.37 9.42 11.01
C GLU A 463 14.08 9.44 11.85
N SER A 464 13.89 8.47 12.77
CA SER A 464 12.77 8.47 13.71
C SER A 464 12.88 9.59 14.74
N GLU A 465 14.10 10.07 15.05
CA GLU A 465 14.32 11.30 15.81
C GLU A 465 13.82 12.55 15.07
N ARG A 466 13.83 12.60 13.74
CA ARG A 466 13.27 13.74 12.97
C ARG A 466 11.75 13.77 12.99
N ILE A 467 11.11 12.61 13.02
CA ILE A 467 9.64 12.49 13.10
C ILE A 467 9.17 12.62 14.56
N ALA A 468 9.92 12.05 15.52
CA ALA A 468 9.62 12.13 16.94
C ALA A 468 9.96 13.51 17.56
N SER A 469 11.00 14.22 17.10
CA SER A 469 11.29 15.60 17.55
C SER A 469 10.26 16.61 17.04
N GLY A 470 9.58 16.32 15.92
CA GLY A 470 8.39 17.05 15.48
C GLY A 470 7.15 16.77 16.35
N MET A 471 7.09 15.60 16.99
CA MET A 471 5.95 15.18 17.82
C MET A 471 6.13 15.54 19.30
N SER A 472 7.36 15.54 19.82
CA SER A 472 7.68 15.90 21.21
C SER A 472 7.81 17.41 21.44
N SER A 473 7.90 18.21 20.37
CA SER A 473 7.97 19.68 20.46
C SER A 473 6.60 20.37 20.47
N GLY A 474 5.49 19.61 20.48
CA GLY A 474 4.14 20.16 20.62
C GLY A 474 3.72 21.12 19.49
N ASN A 475 4.48 21.18 18.39
CA ASN A 475 4.20 22.05 17.26
C ASN A 475 3.60 21.26 16.11
N LEU A 476 2.35 20.81 16.28
CA LEU A 476 1.52 20.36 15.18
C LEU A 476 1.08 21.59 14.36
N GLN A 477 1.96 22.05 13.47
CA GLN A 477 1.57 22.77 12.26
C GLN A 477 1.86 21.91 11.03
N MET A 478 1.40 20.66 11.09
CA MET A 478 1.25 19.78 9.94
C MET A 478 -0.05 20.17 9.23
N GLY A 479 -0.01 21.27 8.47
CA GLY A 479 -1.20 21.78 7.80
C GLY A 479 -1.12 23.17 7.15
N ASN A 480 0.01 23.88 7.21
CA ASN A 480 0.22 25.07 6.38
C ASN A 480 1.26 24.77 5.30
N ALA A 481 0.84 24.08 4.24
CA ALA A 481 1.60 24.04 3.00
C ALA A 481 1.48 25.41 2.31
N SER A 482 2.21 26.42 2.80
CA SER A 482 2.48 27.60 1.98
C SER A 482 3.51 27.18 0.93
N LEU A 483 3.07 26.96 -0.31
CA LEU A 483 3.98 26.90 -1.45
C LEU A 483 4.77 28.22 -1.49
N GLY A 484 6.05 28.17 -1.10
CA GLY A 484 6.99 29.29 -1.27
C GLY A 484 7.63 29.91 -0.04
N ASN A 485 7.43 29.38 1.19
CA ASN A 485 8.10 29.92 2.38
C ASN A 485 9.01 28.84 3.02
N GLN A 486 10.27 28.75 2.55
CA GLN A 486 11.30 27.99 3.26
C GLN A 486 11.82 28.85 4.42
N SER A 487 11.48 28.47 5.66
CA SER A 487 12.11 29.02 6.86
C SER A 487 13.00 27.94 7.49
N PHE A 488 14.32 28.17 7.48
CA PHE A 488 15.28 27.36 8.24
C PHE A 488 15.47 27.99 9.62
N ASP A 489 15.51 27.17 10.67
CA ASP A 489 15.95 27.53 12.03
C ASP A 489 15.22 28.71 12.71
N THR A 490 13.90 28.79 12.59
CA THR A 490 13.12 29.80 13.32
C THR A 490 12.63 29.27 14.66
N MET A 491 13.40 29.47 15.72
CA MET A 491 12.98 29.19 17.10
C MET A 491 12.22 30.41 17.65
N SER A 492 10.90 30.27 17.85
CA SER A 492 10.07 31.29 18.51
C SER A 492 9.39 30.64 19.72
N GLY A 493 9.60 31.20 20.91
CA GLY A 493 8.98 30.75 22.15
C GLY A 493 8.62 31.93 23.05
N LEU A 494 7.60 31.75 23.90
CA LEU A 494 7.14 32.71 24.93
C LEU A 494 6.66 34.08 24.40
N GLN A 495 6.00 34.15 23.24
CA GLN A 495 5.27 35.36 22.87
C GLN A 495 3.92 35.43 23.58
N HIS A 496 3.82 36.33 24.57
CA HIS A 496 2.55 36.68 25.22
C HIS A 496 2.08 38.03 24.69
N ASN A 497 1.13 38.00 23.75
CA ASN A 497 0.57 39.21 23.15
C ASN A 497 -0.82 39.48 23.75
N THR A 498 -0.88 40.39 24.72
CA THR A 498 -2.11 40.78 25.44
C THR A 498 -2.87 41.94 24.79
N ARG A 499 -2.54 42.30 23.54
CA ARG A 499 -3.19 43.41 22.83
C ARG A 499 -4.11 42.89 21.74
N PRO A 500 -5.36 43.36 21.64
CA PRO A 500 -6.20 43.06 20.49
C PRO A 500 -5.56 43.66 19.23
N THR A 501 -5.25 42.82 18.26
CA THR A 501 -4.66 43.24 16.98
C THR A 501 -5.70 43.13 15.88
N ILE A 502 -6.10 44.28 15.33
CA ILE A 502 -6.95 44.33 14.13
C ILE A 502 -6.04 44.72 12.97
N ARG A 503 -5.75 43.76 12.08
CA ARG A 503 -5.02 43.99 10.83
C ARG A 503 -6.02 44.07 9.69
N GLN A 504 -6.18 45.26 9.11
CA GLN A 504 -6.86 45.44 7.83
C GLN A 504 -5.87 46.03 6.82
N GLY A 505 -5.64 45.28 5.75
CA GLY A 505 -4.93 45.64 4.52
C GLY A 505 -3.83 46.71 4.64
N GLY A 506 -2.58 46.30 4.84
CA GLY A 506 -1.41 47.19 4.76
C GLY A 506 -0.15 46.44 4.37
N PHE A 507 0.78 47.14 3.73
CA PHE A 507 2.08 46.60 3.31
C PHE A 507 3.05 46.64 4.50
N GLU A 508 3.65 45.50 4.81
CA GLU A 508 4.66 45.35 5.85
C GLU A 508 6.02 45.18 5.19
N SER A 509 6.96 46.08 5.51
CA SER A 509 8.36 45.94 5.09
C SER A 509 9.25 45.82 6.31
N THR A 510 10.14 44.83 6.30
CA THR A 510 11.15 44.65 7.35
C THR A 510 12.46 45.25 6.85
N ALA A 511 12.98 46.25 7.57
CA ALA A 511 14.29 46.82 7.27
C ALA A 511 15.40 45.83 7.67
N GLN A 512 16.60 46.00 7.12
CA GLN A 512 17.75 45.12 7.38
C GLN A 512 18.14 45.06 8.88
N ASP A 513 17.74 46.07 9.65
CA ASP A 513 17.89 46.15 11.11
C ASP A 513 16.81 45.36 11.88
N GLY A 514 16.00 44.55 11.21
CA GLY A 514 14.95 43.73 11.82
C GLY A 514 13.69 44.49 12.25
N VAL A 515 13.65 45.82 12.10
CA VAL A 515 12.49 46.64 12.43
C VAL A 515 11.40 46.45 11.38
N LYS A 516 10.27 45.86 11.79
CA LYS A 516 9.07 45.73 10.96
C LYS A 516 8.29 47.04 10.97
N ARG A 517 8.13 47.66 9.79
CA ARG A 517 7.30 48.87 9.61
C ARG A 517 6.02 48.47 8.89
N PHE A 518 4.89 48.74 9.53
CA PHE A 518 3.56 48.57 8.94
C PHE A 518 3.03 49.94 8.52
N ASN A 519 2.92 50.18 7.21
CA ASN A 519 2.33 51.40 6.68
C ASN A 519 0.86 51.16 6.33
N GLY A 520 -0.03 51.48 7.26
CA GLY A 520 -1.47 51.53 7.00
C GLY A 520 -1.87 52.89 6.45
N ARG A 521 -2.60 52.95 5.32
CA ARG A 521 -3.27 54.18 4.89
C ARG A 521 -4.41 54.49 5.87
N SER A 522 -4.19 55.42 6.79
CA SER A 522 -5.27 56.02 7.57
C SER A 522 -6.08 56.96 6.66
N LYS A 523 -7.30 56.57 6.29
CA LYS A 523 -8.31 57.55 5.86
C LYS A 523 -8.73 58.32 7.11
N LYS A 524 -8.35 59.61 7.21
CA LYS A 524 -9.02 60.56 8.11
C LYS A 524 -10.52 60.48 7.85
N ARG A 525 -11.30 60.06 8.85
CA ARG A 525 -12.73 60.42 8.93
C ARG A 525 -12.77 61.79 9.60
N GLU A 526 -13.28 62.78 8.88
CA GLU A 526 -13.89 63.96 9.51
C GLU A 526 -15.23 63.51 10.09
N GLY A 527 -15.52 63.94 11.33
CA GLY A 527 -16.69 63.56 12.11
C GLY A 527 -16.30 63.22 13.54
#